data_AF-A0A392RGD4-F1
#
_entry.id   AF-A0A392RGD4-F1
#
_cell.length_a   1.000
_cell.length_b   1.000
_cell.length_c   1.000
_cell.angle_alpha   90.00
_cell.angle_beta   90.00
_cell.angle_gamma   90.00
#
_symmetry.space_group_name_H-M   'P 1'
#
loop_
_entity.id
_entity.type
_entity.pdbx_description
1 polymer ?
#
loop_
_entity_poly.entity_id
_entity_poly.type
_entity_poly.pdbx_seq_one_letter_code
_entity_poly.pdbx_strand_id
1 'polypeptide(L)' 'HKYCLLGQLSSEVGWNYYDTIKELEKKRKERAHLNYEKKKQIAKLRATAERIVDERLAPQLEVLAPV' A
#
# COMPACT_ATOMS: atom_id res chain seq x y z
N HIS A 1 1.48 -0.47 -33.14
CA HIS A 1 2.64 -1.39 -33.05
C HIS A 1 2.23 -2.66 -32.31
N LYS A 2 2.73 -3.82 -32.74
CA LYS A 2 2.51 -5.10 -32.03
C LYS A 2 3.57 -5.24 -30.94
N TYR A 3 3.21 -5.78 -29.77
CA TYR A 3 4.11 -6.07 -28.66
C TYR A 3 3.92 -7.51 -28.18
N CYS A 4 4.93 -8.05 -27.50
CA CYS A 4 4.87 -9.37 -26.90
C CYS A 4 5.14 -9.28 -25.40
N LEU A 5 4.52 -10.18 -24.64
CA LEU A 5 4.81 -10.37 -23.22
C LEU A 5 5.98 -11.32 -23.09
N LEU A 6 7.09 -10.83 -22.52
CA LEU A 6 8.30 -11.63 -22.36
C LEU A 6 8.04 -12.91 -21.56
N GLY A 7 7.17 -12.86 -20.54
CA GLY A 7 6.81 -14.06 -19.76
C GLY A 7 6.16 -15.16 -20.60
N GLN A 8 5.32 -14.79 -21.56
CA GLN A 8 4.69 -15.74 -22.47
C GLN A 8 5.70 -16.30 -23.48
N LEU A 9 6.51 -15.43 -24.08
CA LEU A 9 7.60 -15.84 -24.97
C LEU A 9 8.56 -16.82 -24.27
N SER A 10 8.95 -16.53 -23.03
CA SER A 10 9.84 -17.41 -22.26
C SER A 10 9.24 -18.80 -22.01
N SER A 11 7.93 -18.90 -21.78
CA SER A 11 7.26 -20.20 -21.65
C SER A 11 7.25 -20.99 -22.95
N GLU A 12 7.06 -20.33 -24.09
CA GLU A 12 7.06 -20.95 -25.42
C GLU A 12 8.46 -21.46 -25.83
N VAL A 13 9.52 -20.81 -25.33
CA VAL A 13 10.93 -21.17 -25.59
C VAL A 13 11.44 -22.26 -24.61
N GLY A 14 10.59 -22.76 -23.71
CA GLY A 14 10.90 -23.91 -22.85
C GLY A 14 11.28 -23.55 -21.40
N TRP A 15 10.93 -22.35 -20.93
CA TRP A 15 11.09 -22.02 -19.51
C TRP A 15 9.92 -22.56 -18.68
N ASN A 16 10.20 -23.62 -17.91
CA ASN A 16 9.17 -24.40 -17.19
C ASN A 16 8.62 -23.75 -15.90
N TYR A 17 9.16 -22.61 -15.47
CA TYR A 17 8.80 -22.00 -14.18
C TYR A 17 7.61 -21.05 -14.25
N TYR A 18 7.02 -20.85 -15.43
CA TYR A 18 5.94 -19.89 -15.64
C TYR A 18 4.77 -20.05 -14.66
N ASP A 19 4.26 -21.28 -14.49
CA ASP A 19 3.12 -21.56 -13.61
C ASP A 19 3.49 -21.38 -12.12
N THR A 20 4.70 -21.83 -11.73
CA THR A 20 5.17 -21.68 -10.34
C THR A 20 5.29 -20.20 -9.94
N ILE A 21 5.77 -19.35 -10.85
CA ILE A 21 5.90 -17.91 -10.59
C ILE A 21 4.53 -17.25 -10.56
N LYS A 22 3.61 -17.66 -11.43
CA LYS A 22 2.23 -17.16 -11.42
C LYS A 22 1.54 -17.41 -10.09
N GLU A 23 1.73 -18.59 -9.49
CA GLU A 23 1.21 -18.91 -8.16
C GLU A 23 1.86 -18.09 -7.05
N LEU A 24 3.19 -17.94 -7.08
CA LEU A 24 3.92 -17.14 -6.11
C LEU A 24 3.53 -15.65 -6.18
N GLU A 25 3.36 -15.11 -7.39
CA GLU A 25 2.89 -13.75 -7.61
C GLU A 25 1.46 -13.56 -7.12
N LYS A 26 0.59 -14.57 -7.26
CA LYS A 26 -0.76 -14.52 -6.69
C LYS A 26 -0.69 -14.40 -5.16
N LYS A 27 0.09 -15.26 -4.49
CA LYS A 27 0.31 -15.20 -3.03
C LYS A 27 0.91 -13.85 -2.61
N ARG A 28 1.84 -13.29 -3.39
CA ARG A 28 2.44 -11.98 -3.14
C ARG A 28 1.40 -10.86 -3.21
N LYS A 29 0.53 -10.87 -4.22
CA LYS A 29 -0.55 -9.88 -4.40
C LYS A 29 -1.58 -9.95 -3.28
N GLU A 30 -1.95 -11.15 -2.83
CA GLU A 30 -2.85 -11.33 -1.68
C GLU A 30 -2.27 -10.71 -0.40
N ARG A 31 -0.99 -10.96 -0.09
CA ARG A 31 -0.30 -10.33 1.04
C ARG A 31 -0.22 -8.82 0.92
N ALA A 32 0.07 -8.32 -0.28
CA ALA A 32 0.14 -6.89 -0.54
C ALA A 32 -1.23 -6.21 -0.36
N HIS A 33 -2.32 -6.87 -0.78
CA HIS A 33 -3.68 -6.38 -0.60
C HIS A 33 -4.01 -6.22 0.89
N LEU A 34 -3.77 -7.25 1.70
CA LEU A 34 -4.01 -7.21 3.15
C LEU A 34 -3.20 -6.10 3.83
N ASN A 35 -1.94 -5.92 3.42
CA ASN A 35 -1.11 -4.84 3.94
C ASN A 35 -1.66 -3.46 3.55
N TYR A 36 -2.12 -3.30 2.31
CA TYR A 36 -2.71 -2.05 1.84
C TYR A 36 -3.99 -1.69 2.59
N GLU A 37 -4.87 -2.67 2.84
CA GLU A 37 -6.08 -2.45 3.64
C GLU A 37 -5.75 -2.03 5.07
N LYS A 38 -4.81 -2.72 5.73
CA LYS A 38 -4.34 -2.33 7.07
C LYS A 38 -3.77 -0.92 7.08
N LYS A 39 -2.92 -0.58 6.11
CA LYS A 39 -2.35 0.76 5.96
C LYS A 39 -3.44 1.81 5.79
N LYS A 40 -4.46 1.54 4.98
CA LYS A 40 -5.60 2.44 4.76
C LYS A 40 -6.37 2.70 6.06
N GLN A 41 -6.62 1.67 6.87
CA GLN A 41 -7.31 1.86 8.16
C GLN A 41 -6.46 2.66 9.15
N ILE A 42 -5.17 2.35 9.26
CA ILE A 42 -4.25 3.10 10.13
C ILE A 42 -4.17 4.57 9.71
N ALA A 43 -4.12 4.86 8.40
CA ALA A 43 -4.10 6.23 7.89
C ALA A 43 -5.36 7.01 8.27
N LYS A 44 -6.54 6.38 8.20
CA LYS A 44 -7.79 7.01 8.66
C LYS A 44 -7.77 7.32 10.15
N LEU A 45 -7.32 6.36 10.97
CA LEU A 45 -7.22 6.54 12.43
C LEU A 45 -6.24 7.65 12.81
N ARG A 46 -5.12 7.76 12.09
CA ARG A 46 -4.16 8.86 12.28
C ARG A 46 -4.78 10.21 11.97
N ALA A 47 -5.47 10.34 10.83
CA ALA A 47 -6.13 11.60 10.47
C ALA A 47 -7.21 12.00 11.50
N THR A 48 -7.96 11.03 12.05
CA THR A 48 -8.91 11.33 13.13
C THR A 48 -8.21 11.73 14.43
N ALA A 49 -7.09 11.09 14.76
CA ALA A 49 -6.33 11.42 15.96
C ALA A 49 -5.69 12.81 15.87
N GLU A 50 -5.13 13.17 14.71
CA GLU A 50 -4.60 14.50 14.43
C GLU A 50 -5.67 15.57 14.66
N ARG A 51 -6.88 15.41 14.08
CA ARG A 51 -7.99 16.35 14.31
C ARG A 51 -8.39 16.49 15.78
N ILE A 52 -8.49 15.37 16.51
CA ILE A 52 -8.84 15.40 17.94
C ILE A 52 -7.74 16.10 18.75
N VAL A 53 -6.48 15.87 18.40
CA VAL A 53 -5.34 16.52 19.06
C VAL A 53 -5.34 18.02 18.75
N ASP A 54 -5.59 18.43 17.50
CA ASP A 54 -5.67 19.84 17.12
C ASP A 54 -6.77 20.58 17.89
N GLU A 55 -7.97 20.00 17.99
CA GLU A 55 -9.07 20.57 18.79
C GLU A 55 -8.70 20.69 20.27
N ARG A 56 -7.97 19.71 20.80
CA ARG A 56 -7.54 19.70 22.20
C ARG A 56 -6.36 20.61 22.47
N LEU A 57 -5.48 20.84 21.50
CA LEU A 57 -4.26 21.65 21.57
C LEU A 57 -4.51 23.13 21.25
N ALA A 58 -5.57 23.46 20.50
CA ALA A 58 -5.97 24.83 20.21
C ALA A 58 -5.99 25.74 21.46
N PRO A 59 -6.60 25.37 22.60
CA PRO A 59 -6.61 26.22 23.78
C PRO A 59 -5.23 26.39 24.44
N GLN A 60 -4.34 25.40 24.39
CA GLN A 60 -2.98 25.51 24.96
C GLN A 60 -2.05 26.27 24.03
N LEU A 61 -2.23 26.19 22.71
CA LEU A 61 -1.47 26.96 21.73
C LEU A 61 -1.78 28.46 21.81
N GLU A 62 -3.02 28.84 22.12
CA GLU A 62 -3.39 30.24 22.39
C GLU A 62 -2.67 30.82 23.61
N VAL A 63 -2.45 30.00 24.65
CA VAL A 63 -1.71 30.40 25.87
C VAL A 63 -0.20 30.50 25.62
N LEU A 64 0.32 29.71 24.68
CA LEU A 64 1.76 29.63 24.37
C LEU A 64 2.21 30.57 23.24
N ALA A 65 1.28 31.28 22.59
CA ALA A 65 1.64 32.27 21.57
C ALA A 65 2.47 33.39 22.22
N PRO A 66 3.71 33.67 21.73
CA PRO A 66 4.49 34.77 22.26
C PRO A 66 3.84 36.10 21.84
N VAL A 67 3.85 37.06 22.77
CA VAL A 67 3.44 38.46 22.57
C VAL A 67 4.12 39.07 21.35
#